data_AF-A0A7V8NRZ8-F1
#
_entry.id   AF-A0A7V8NRZ8-F1
#
_cell.length_a   1.000
_cell.length_b   1.000
_cell.length_c   1.000
_cell.angle_alpha   90.00
_cell.angle_beta   90.00
_cell.angle_gamma   90.00
#
_symmetry.space_group_name_H-M   'P 1'
#
loop_
_entity.id
_entity.type
_entity.pdbx_description
1 polymer ?
#
loop_
_entity_poly.entity_id
_entity_poly.type
_entity_poly.pdbx_seq_one_letter_code
_entity_poly.pdbx_strand_id
1 'polypeptide(L)' 'MNDLLVMKFGGTSVGSAGRMRAAAALASRERRNRPVLVVVSAMSKITDLLLDTMRHAEAGDR' A
#
# COMPACT_ATOMS: atom_id res chain seq x y z
N MET A 1 -12.46 16.94 -12.99
CA MET A 1 -11.65 16.50 -11.83
C MET A 1 -12.39 16.59 -10.49
N ASN A 2 -13.51 17.33 -10.37
CA ASN A 2 -14.24 17.49 -9.10
C ASN A 2 -14.88 16.23 -8.50
N ASP A 3 -14.84 15.07 -9.18
CA ASP A 3 -15.44 13.81 -8.70
C ASP A 3 -14.43 12.63 -8.65
N LEU A 4 -13.13 12.93 -8.67
CA LEU A 4 -12.11 11.90 -8.47
C LEU A 4 -12.10 11.48 -6.99
N LEU A 5 -12.34 10.19 -6.72
CA LEU A 5 -12.13 9.61 -5.39
C LEU A 5 -10.70 9.12 -5.24
N VAL A 6 -10.00 9.61 -4.22
CA VAL A 6 -8.70 9.06 -3.81
C VAL A 6 -8.91 8.08 -2.66
N MET A 7 -8.53 6.82 -2.86
CA MET A 7 -8.60 5.78 -1.83
C MET A 7 -7.20 5.39 -1.39
N LYS A 8 -6.86 5.60 -0.12
CA LYS A 8 -5.56 5.22 0.44
C LYS A 8 -5.67 3.94 1.27
N PHE A 9 -4.80 2.97 0.97
CA PHE A 9 -4.65 1.74 1.75
C PHE A 9 -3.29 1.71 2.46
N GLY A 10 -3.31 1.51 3.78
CA GLY A 10 -2.09 1.40 4.58
C GLY A 10 -1.42 0.01 4.47
N GLY A 11 -0.22 -0.12 5.02
CA GLY A 11 0.55 -1.37 4.91
C GLY A 11 -0.13 -2.60 5.50
N THR A 12 -0.98 -2.44 6.52
CA THR A 12 -1.81 -3.52 7.03
C THR A 12 -2.89 -3.93 6.03
N SER A 13 -3.54 -2.98 5.34
CA SER A 13 -4.55 -3.21 4.30
C SER A 13 -3.98 -3.89 3.04
N VAL A 14 -2.67 -3.84 2.84
CA VAL A 14 -1.98 -4.51 1.72
C VAL A 14 -0.96 -5.56 2.20
N GLY A 15 -1.01 -5.97 3.47
CA GLY A 15 0.01 -6.83 4.08
C GLY A 15 -0.02 -8.29 3.64
N SER A 16 -1.03 -8.72 2.88
CA SER A 16 -1.13 -10.06 2.32
C SER A 16 -1.97 -10.06 1.05
N ALA A 17 -1.85 -11.10 0.23
CA ALA A 17 -2.65 -11.25 -0.98
C ALA A 17 -4.17 -11.20 -0.71
N GLY A 18 -4.64 -11.77 0.40
CA GLY A 18 -6.04 -11.71 0.81
C GLY A 18 -6.50 -10.28 1.12
N ARG A 19 -5.66 -9.50 1.82
CA ARG A 19 -5.97 -8.10 2.12
C ARG A 19 -5.91 -7.20 0.88
N MET A 20 -4.97 -7.45 -0.02
CA MET A 20 -4.93 -6.79 -1.33
C MET A 20 -6.19 -7.05 -2.15
N ARG A 21 -6.68 -8.31 -2.19
CA ARG A 21 -7.96 -8.63 -2.85
C ARG A 21 -9.14 -7.86 -2.23
N ALA A 22 -9.20 -7.74 -0.92
CA ALA A 22 -10.23 -6.97 -0.24
C ALA A 22 -10.15 -5.47 -0.59
N ALA A 23 -8.97 -4.87 -0.56
CA ALA A 23 -8.75 -3.47 -0.95
C ALA A 23 -9.14 -3.22 -2.43
N ALA A 24 -8.74 -4.12 -3.33
CA ALA A 24 -9.09 -4.05 -4.75
C ALA A 24 -10.61 -4.18 -4.98
N ALA A 25 -11.30 -5.03 -4.20
CA ALA A 25 -12.75 -5.16 -4.26
C ALA A 25 -13.46 -3.86 -3.84
N LEU A 26 -12.98 -3.19 -2.79
CA LEU A 26 -13.50 -1.88 -2.36
C LEU A 26 -13.31 -0.82 -3.45
N ALA A 27 -12.10 -0.70 -3.99
CA ALA A 27 -11.81 0.26 -5.06
C ALA A 27 -12.63 -0.03 -6.34
N SER A 28 -12.82 -1.30 -6.68
CA SER A 28 -13.61 -1.70 -7.84
C SER A 28 -15.10 -1.40 -7.68
N ARG A 29 -15.63 -1.45 -6.45
CA ARG A 29 -17.01 -1.05 -6.17
C ARG A 29 -17.21 0.44 -6.40
N GLU A 30 -16.31 1.28 -5.89
CA GLU A 30 -16.36 2.74 -6.06
C GLU A 30 -16.15 3.17 -7.52
N ARG A 31 -15.27 2.47 -8.25
CA ARG A 31 -14.97 2.77 -9.65
C ARG A 31 -16.18 2.67 -10.58
N ARG A 32 -17.25 1.96 -10.18
CA ARG A 32 -18.50 1.90 -10.95
C ARG A 32 -19.29 3.21 -10.93
N ASN A 33 -19.04 4.06 -9.93
CA ASN A 33 -19.81 5.28 -9.71
C ASN A 33 -19.04 6.54 -10.15
N ARG A 34 -17.70 6.52 -9.99
CA ARG A 34 -16.83 7.68 -10.27
C ARG A 34 -15.38 7.26 -10.53
N PRO A 35 -14.54 8.12 -11.12
CA PRO A 35 -13.11 7.85 -11.25
C PRO A 35 -12.45 7.60 -9.87
N VAL A 36 -11.57 6.61 -9.80
CA VAL A 36 -10.86 6.24 -8.57
C VAL A 36 -9.35 6.22 -8.81
N LEU A 37 -8.61 6.90 -7.94
CA LEU A 37 -7.15 6.79 -7.83
C LEU A 37 -6.80 6.08 -6.52
N VAL A 38 -6.04 5.00 -6.62
CA VAL A 38 -5.64 4.20 -5.46
C VAL A 38 -4.21 4.57 -5.07
N VAL A 39 -4.01 4.90 -3.80
CA VAL A 39 -2.69 5.11 -3.18
C VAL A 39 -2.43 3.98 -2.21
N VAL A 40 -1.25 3.37 -2.28
CA VAL A 40 -0.86 2.30 -1.35
C VAL A 40 0.43 2.66 -0.64
N SER A 41 0.53 2.26 0.62
CA SER A 41 1.82 2.15 1.30
C SER A 41 2.53 0.84 0.89
N ALA A 42 3.80 0.68 1.26
CA ALA A 42 4.45 -0.63 1.24
C ALA A 42 3.70 -1.64 2.15
N MET A 43 3.88 -2.94 1.89
CA MET A 43 3.32 -3.98 2.76
C MET A 43 3.81 -3.81 4.20
N SER A 44 2.99 -4.22 5.17
CA SER A 44 3.30 -4.10 6.60
C SER A 44 4.73 -4.55 6.90
N LYS A 45 5.48 -3.72 7.63
CA LYS A 45 6.89 -3.93 8.02
C LYS A 45 7.95 -3.88 6.92
N ILE A 46 7.58 -3.78 5.64
CA ILE A 46 8.58 -3.68 4.56
C ILE A 46 9.37 -2.38 4.62
N THR A 47 8.74 -1.25 4.94
CA THR A 47 9.48 0.00 5.12
C THR A 47 10.46 -0.09 6.29
N ASP A 48 10.05 -0.70 7.40
CA ASP A 48 10.92 -0.92 8.56
C ASP A 48 12.12 -1.81 8.17
N LEU A 49 11.86 -2.92 7.44
CA LEU A 49 12.90 -3.82 6.94
C LEU A 49 13.91 -3.10 6.03
N LEU A 50 13.43 -2.27 5.10
CA LEU A 50 14.32 -1.51 4.21
C LEU A 50 15.21 -0.55 5.01
N LEU A 51 14.63 0.17 5.97
CA LEU A 51 15.39 1.09 6.84
C LEU A 51 16.44 0.35 7.67
N ASP A 52 16.06 -0.80 8.21
CA ASP A 52 16.95 -1.65 9.00
C ASP A 52 18.10 -2.20 8.16
N THR A 53 17.78 -2.71 6.97
CA THR A 53 18.77 -3.23 6.01
C THR A 53 19.78 -2.14 5.61
N MET A 54 19.32 -0.91 5.39
CA MET A 54 20.23 0.21 5.08
C MET A 54 21.18 0.52 6.25
N ARG A 55 20.72 0.44 7.49
CA ARG A 55 21.57 0.64 8.68
C ARG A 55 22.61 -0.47 8.83
N HIS A 56 22.20 -1.73 8.62
CA HIS A 56 23.13 -2.86 8.63
C HIS A 56 24.20 -2.72 7.55
N ALA A 57 23.81 -2.33 6.32
CA ALA A 57 24.73 -2.09 5.23
C ALA A 57 25.71 -0.94 5.53
N GLU A 58 25.23 0.16 6.10
CA GLU A 58 26.07 1.29 6.52
C GLU A 58 27.08 0.88 7.61
N ALA A 59 26.68 -0.01 8.53
CA ALA A 59 27.54 -0.53 9.59
C ALA A 59 28.57 -1.58 9.10
N GLY A 60 28.54 -1.96 7.82
CA GLY A 60 29.45 -2.96 7.25
C GLY A 60 29.10 -4.40 7.63
N ASP A 61 27.85 -4.65 8.04
CA ASP A 61 27.33 -6.00 8.27
C ASP A 61 27.29 -6.77 6.93
N ARG A 62 27.79 -8.01 6.93
CA ARG A 62 28.03 -8.82 5.71
C ARG A 62 27.12 -10.04 5.64
#